data_AF-A0AAU4QD59-F1
#
_entry.id   AF-A0AAU4QD59-F1
#
_cell.length_a   1.000
_cell.length_b   1.000
_cell.length_c   1.000
_cell.angle_alpha   90.00
_cell.angle_beta   90.00
_cell.angle_gamma   90.00
#
_symmetry.space_group_name_H-M   'P 1'
#
loop_
_entity.id
_entity.type
_entity.pdbx_description
1 polymer ?
#
loop_
_entity_poly.entity_id
_entity_poly.type
_entity_poly.pdbx_seq_one_letter_code
_entity_poly.pdbx_strand_id
1 'polypeptide(L)'
;MRISPRRPGSTDWLTAKVAEAMGTRDTITWVPTGAFASSAEVRVPRYPMEAIQGKDTKELTLSAVRGEQVSAQLAIASGTPLSGVSARVGELTGPGGVRLGGDAARRAQVRYVKYVPVQRSKSELEWSATIDQVSAPTEVSGDRDPDVVGDALEERSAVDVPAYAAQPLWFTFRIPKGTPAGAYRGSVAVTANGRTRATYPLTIEVADVSLPDPSDYRFFLDVWAQPDTIAKAHHVAPWSAEHWKLIDTYNRELASRGQKVINTTVVDNPWHYPWPGNSRKSQTAAPYSSMVGWSWDGDRFRFDFERWDRYVAAAERAGIGPDIGAFSMLAFQDKEHLTYVDSRTGKEVYENVELGGERWREAWGAFLRAFEDHLRDTGRLDHTWLSFDERPVETMTVVRDFVHEVAPAFDRRISVAGSISTESLASNLSVDWGGIDKLTPEKVAQRREDGKISTFYVYGVPDHPNTFSYSPAVEARMLPWISARRQLDGLLRWSWNSWTSDPFEQPVHIFTQGDEYLVYPGDDGPMSSIRWEQLKEGIEDFELIAQAREKLADSGSGGDSEALRAALDLATRNLDGRTKDVTDIEKARAAVIRELTS
;
A
#
# COMPACT_ATOMS: atom_id res chain seq x y z
N MET A 1 6.21 -38.37 11.85
CA MET A 1 6.30 -38.57 10.40
C MET A 1 5.01 -39.22 9.91
N ARG A 2 4.05 -38.41 9.44
CA ARG A 2 2.92 -38.87 8.62
C ARG A 2 2.87 -37.92 7.45
N ILE A 3 3.50 -38.34 6.36
CA ILE A 3 3.42 -37.67 5.06
C ILE A 3 1.98 -37.91 4.59
N SER A 4 1.16 -36.87 4.62
CA SER A 4 -0.13 -36.90 3.93
C SER A 4 0.14 -37.01 2.43
N PRO A 5 -0.54 -37.90 1.69
CA PRO A 5 -0.29 -38.04 0.26
C PRO A 5 -0.75 -36.75 -0.43
N ARG A 6 0.16 -36.10 -1.18
CA ARG A 6 -0.21 -35.07 -2.16
C ARG A 6 -1.29 -35.65 -3.06
N ARG A 7 -2.52 -35.12 -2.99
CA ARG A 7 -3.54 -35.39 -4.00
C ARG A 7 -3.14 -34.65 -5.29
N PRO A 8 -3.08 -35.35 -6.44
CA PRO A 8 -2.84 -34.71 -7.72
C PRO A 8 -4.17 -34.24 -8.34
N GLY A 9 -4.18 -33.03 -8.90
CA GLY A 9 -5.21 -32.53 -9.82
C GLY A 9 -6.44 -31.89 -9.16
N SER A 10 -6.97 -30.85 -9.83
CA SER A 10 -8.29 -30.29 -9.55
C SER A 10 -9.32 -31.42 -9.53
N THR A 11 -10.20 -31.42 -8.53
CA THR A 11 -11.29 -32.39 -8.43
C THR A 11 -12.19 -32.37 -9.67
N ASP A 12 -12.71 -33.51 -10.12
CA ASP A 12 -13.54 -33.65 -11.34
C ASP A 12 -14.70 -32.64 -11.41
N TRP A 13 -15.32 -32.32 -10.27
CA TRP A 13 -16.42 -31.35 -10.19
C TRP A 13 -15.96 -29.92 -10.53
N LEU A 14 -14.76 -29.53 -10.08
CA LEU A 14 -14.17 -28.20 -10.31
C LEU A 14 -13.81 -28.05 -11.78
N THR A 15 -13.19 -29.08 -12.35
CA THR A 15 -12.90 -29.19 -13.79
C THR A 15 -14.17 -29.03 -14.63
N ALA A 16 -15.25 -29.75 -14.29
CA ALA A 16 -16.52 -29.65 -15.00
C ALA A 16 -17.13 -28.23 -14.93
N LYS A 17 -17.02 -27.57 -13.78
CA LYS A 17 -17.51 -26.19 -13.60
C LYS A 17 -16.72 -25.16 -14.38
N VAL A 18 -15.39 -25.26 -14.39
CA VAL A 18 -14.56 -24.38 -15.22
C VAL A 18 -14.81 -24.64 -16.70
N ALA A 19 -14.99 -25.90 -17.12
CA ALA A 19 -15.35 -26.23 -18.49
C ALA A 19 -16.69 -25.58 -18.90
N GLU A 20 -17.70 -25.64 -18.02
CA GLU A 20 -18.99 -24.98 -18.21
C GLU A 20 -18.82 -23.45 -18.34
N ALA A 21 -18.03 -22.83 -17.47
CA ALA A 21 -17.72 -21.40 -17.50
C ALA A 21 -17.01 -20.95 -18.79
N MET A 22 -16.09 -21.75 -19.30
CA MET A 22 -15.37 -21.53 -20.55
C MET A 22 -16.25 -21.73 -21.79
N GLY A 23 -17.32 -22.52 -21.67
CA GLY A 23 -18.22 -22.88 -22.77
C GLY A 23 -17.55 -23.81 -23.78
N THR A 24 -17.75 -23.57 -25.08
CA THR A 24 -17.28 -24.47 -26.15
C THR A 24 -15.82 -24.24 -26.58
N ARG A 25 -15.11 -23.28 -25.97
CA ARG A 25 -13.73 -22.91 -26.36
C ARG A 25 -12.71 -23.72 -25.55
N ASP A 26 -11.82 -24.42 -26.23
CA ASP A 26 -10.74 -25.21 -25.58
C ASP A 26 -9.67 -24.31 -24.93
N THR A 27 -9.35 -23.18 -25.54
CA THR A 27 -8.53 -22.11 -24.96
C THR A 27 -9.29 -20.79 -25.10
N ILE A 28 -9.34 -20.00 -24.04
CA ILE A 28 -10.05 -18.73 -24.01
C ILE A 28 -9.14 -17.64 -23.45
N THR A 29 -9.16 -16.47 -24.10
CA THR A 29 -8.62 -15.22 -23.57
C THR A 29 -9.76 -14.22 -23.40
N TRP A 30 -9.77 -13.44 -22.32
CA TRP A 30 -10.85 -12.50 -22.04
C TRP A 30 -10.38 -11.26 -21.26
N VAL A 31 -11.25 -10.25 -21.26
CA VAL A 31 -11.14 -9.05 -20.42
C VAL A 31 -12.07 -9.23 -19.22
N PRO A 32 -11.59 -9.31 -17.96
CA PRO A 32 -12.40 -9.71 -16.80
C PRO A 32 -13.73 -8.97 -16.59
N THR A 33 -13.77 -7.66 -16.84
CA THR A 33 -14.97 -6.82 -16.70
C THR A 33 -15.68 -6.55 -18.04
N GLY A 34 -15.17 -7.11 -19.15
CA GLY A 34 -15.57 -6.74 -20.51
C GLY A 34 -15.03 -5.41 -21.01
N ALA A 35 -14.54 -4.53 -20.13
CA ALA A 35 -13.92 -3.25 -20.46
C ALA A 35 -12.46 -3.23 -19.99
N PHE A 36 -11.51 -2.96 -20.90
CA PHE A 36 -10.09 -3.03 -20.53
C PHE A 36 -9.70 -1.99 -19.47
N ALA A 37 -10.33 -0.82 -19.47
CA ALA A 37 -10.13 0.23 -18.47
C ALA A 37 -10.41 -0.22 -17.03
N SER A 38 -11.54 -0.88 -16.77
CA SER A 38 -11.88 -1.36 -15.42
C SER A 38 -11.33 -2.75 -15.11
N SER A 39 -10.58 -3.36 -16.04
CA SER A 39 -10.20 -4.76 -15.89
C SER A 39 -9.29 -5.02 -14.70
N ALA A 40 -8.46 -4.05 -14.29
CA ALA A 40 -7.58 -4.12 -13.13
C ALA A 40 -8.29 -3.97 -11.77
N GLU A 41 -9.56 -3.54 -11.77
CA GLU A 41 -10.35 -3.23 -10.57
C GLU A 41 -11.04 -4.47 -9.98
N VAL A 42 -10.86 -5.63 -10.61
CA VAL A 42 -11.34 -6.94 -10.12
C VAL A 42 -10.19 -7.93 -10.06
N ARG A 43 -10.35 -9.01 -9.29
CA ARG A 43 -9.47 -10.17 -9.41
C ARG A 43 -10.08 -11.23 -10.30
N VAL A 44 -9.21 -11.93 -11.00
CA VAL A 44 -9.59 -13.09 -11.79
C VAL A 44 -9.48 -14.33 -10.91
N PRO A 45 -10.58 -15.05 -10.65
CA PRO A 45 -10.53 -16.29 -9.87
C PRO A 45 -9.69 -17.32 -10.64
N ARG A 46 -8.83 -18.06 -9.92
CA ARG A 46 -8.03 -19.17 -10.49
C ARG A 46 -8.90 -20.20 -11.19
N TYR A 47 -10.09 -20.46 -10.65
CA TYR A 47 -11.06 -21.37 -11.23
C TYR A 47 -12.36 -20.61 -11.42
N PRO A 48 -12.62 -20.04 -12.62
CA PRO A 48 -13.85 -19.32 -12.88
C PRO A 48 -15.04 -20.29 -12.84
N MET A 49 -15.95 -20.05 -11.90
CA MET A 49 -17.13 -20.91 -11.65
C MET A 49 -18.40 -20.39 -12.34
N GLU A 50 -18.36 -19.16 -12.82
CA GLU A 50 -19.44 -18.48 -13.53
C GLU A 50 -19.05 -18.27 -15.00
N ALA A 51 -20.05 -18.06 -15.86
CA ALA A 51 -19.83 -17.79 -17.27
C ALA A 51 -18.89 -16.59 -17.45
N ILE A 52 -17.77 -16.81 -18.15
CA ILE A 52 -16.71 -15.81 -18.32
C ILE A 52 -17.26 -14.58 -19.07
N GLN A 53 -17.28 -13.45 -18.36
CA GLN A 53 -17.60 -12.14 -18.91
C GLN A 53 -16.45 -11.62 -19.78
N GLY A 54 -16.75 -10.73 -20.73
CA GLY A 54 -15.73 -10.09 -21.58
C GLY A 54 -14.95 -11.01 -22.52
N LYS A 55 -15.37 -12.26 -22.69
CA LYS A 55 -14.80 -13.20 -23.68
C LYS A 55 -14.99 -12.78 -25.13
N ASP A 56 -15.90 -11.84 -25.37
CA ASP A 56 -16.23 -11.33 -26.70
C ASP A 56 -15.66 -9.93 -26.96
N THR A 57 -14.96 -9.33 -25.97
CA THR A 57 -14.24 -8.08 -26.16
C THR A 57 -13.22 -8.22 -27.28
N LYS A 58 -13.30 -7.33 -28.28
CA LYS A 58 -12.45 -7.38 -29.49
C LYS A 58 -11.35 -6.34 -29.47
N GLU A 59 -11.54 -5.25 -28.74
CA GLU A 59 -10.66 -4.09 -28.72
C GLU A 59 -10.40 -3.68 -27.28
N LEU A 60 -9.19 -3.18 -27.04
CA LEU A 60 -8.73 -2.70 -25.75
C LEU A 60 -8.62 -1.19 -25.79
N THR A 61 -9.21 -0.51 -24.81
CA THR A 61 -9.18 0.95 -24.71
C THR A 61 -8.86 1.36 -23.28
N LEU A 62 -7.93 2.31 -23.14
CA LEU A 62 -7.59 2.98 -21.88
C LEU A 62 -7.66 4.50 -22.06
N SER A 63 -7.97 5.21 -20.98
CA SER A 63 -7.90 6.66 -20.89
C SER A 63 -6.78 7.05 -19.94
N ALA A 64 -6.01 8.05 -20.34
CA ALA A 64 -4.75 8.36 -19.73
C ALA A 64 -4.45 9.86 -19.63
N VAL A 65 -3.61 10.27 -18.69
CA VAL A 65 -2.98 11.60 -18.61
C VAL A 65 -1.46 11.47 -18.60
N ARG A 66 -0.74 12.58 -18.80
CA ARG A 66 0.73 12.54 -18.81
C ARG A 66 1.28 12.37 -17.40
N GLY A 67 2.33 11.57 -17.25
CA GLY A 67 3.02 11.34 -15.98
C GLY A 67 2.42 10.24 -15.10
N GLU A 68 1.29 9.65 -15.50
CA GLU A 68 0.59 8.63 -14.70
C GLU A 68 1.13 7.22 -14.96
N GLN A 69 0.63 6.28 -14.15
CA GLN A 69 0.52 4.88 -14.55
C GLN A 69 -0.95 4.43 -14.67
N VAL A 70 -1.21 3.50 -15.60
CA VAL A 70 -2.53 2.87 -15.75
C VAL A 70 -2.36 1.37 -15.86
N SER A 71 -3.10 0.63 -15.05
CA SER A 71 -3.11 -0.82 -15.07
C SER A 71 -4.33 -1.38 -15.76
N ALA A 72 -4.15 -2.54 -16.37
CA ALA A 72 -5.23 -3.33 -16.95
C ALA A 72 -4.82 -4.80 -16.95
N GLN A 73 -5.76 -5.71 -17.17
CA GLN A 73 -5.45 -7.13 -17.27
C GLN A 73 -6.28 -7.85 -18.35
N LEU A 74 -5.64 -8.89 -18.88
CA LEU A 74 -6.30 -9.95 -19.62
C LEU A 74 -6.19 -11.23 -18.79
N ALA A 75 -7.01 -12.23 -19.11
CA ALA A 75 -6.82 -13.56 -18.56
C ALA A 75 -6.87 -14.62 -19.65
N ILE A 76 -6.23 -15.75 -19.37
CA ILE A 76 -6.21 -16.93 -20.24
C ILE A 76 -6.48 -18.20 -19.43
N ALA A 77 -7.26 -19.11 -20.00
CA ALA A 77 -7.51 -20.44 -19.45
C ALA A 77 -7.64 -21.45 -20.59
N SER A 78 -7.38 -22.73 -20.33
CA SER A 78 -7.58 -23.80 -21.30
C SER A 78 -7.98 -25.12 -20.65
N GLY A 79 -8.75 -25.96 -21.36
CA GLY A 79 -9.03 -27.33 -20.94
C GLY A 79 -7.81 -28.26 -20.99
N THR A 80 -6.68 -27.79 -21.53
CA THR A 80 -5.40 -28.48 -21.54
C THR A 80 -4.30 -27.60 -20.95
N PRO A 81 -3.18 -28.18 -20.45
CA PRO A 81 -2.07 -27.38 -19.94
C PRO A 81 -1.49 -26.47 -21.03
N LEU A 82 -1.17 -25.24 -20.67
CA LEU A 82 -0.49 -24.27 -21.53
C LEU A 82 0.96 -24.10 -21.04
N SER A 83 1.91 -24.14 -21.98
CA SER A 83 3.32 -23.86 -21.71
C SER A 83 3.75 -22.51 -22.28
N GLY A 84 4.62 -21.82 -21.56
CA GLY A 84 5.21 -20.56 -21.99
C GLY A 84 4.18 -19.47 -22.34
N VAL A 85 3.13 -19.36 -21.53
CA VAL A 85 2.13 -18.29 -21.66
C VAL A 85 2.83 -16.95 -21.48
N SER A 86 2.68 -16.07 -22.47
CA SER A 86 3.26 -14.73 -22.44
C SER A 86 2.40 -13.69 -23.13
N ALA A 87 2.58 -12.42 -22.75
CA ALA A 87 1.94 -11.28 -23.39
C ALA A 87 2.98 -10.26 -23.87
N ARG A 88 2.70 -9.59 -24.99
CA ARG A 88 3.54 -8.52 -25.52
C ARG A 88 2.70 -7.36 -26.01
N VAL A 89 3.09 -6.15 -25.61
CA VAL A 89 2.55 -4.91 -26.15
C VAL A 89 3.40 -4.48 -27.37
N GLY A 90 2.72 -4.31 -28.50
CA GLY A 90 3.29 -3.79 -29.75
C GLY A 90 3.76 -2.34 -29.63
N GLU A 91 4.23 -1.76 -30.73
CA GLU A 91 4.48 -0.32 -30.76
C GLU A 91 3.14 0.44 -30.64
N LEU A 92 3.14 1.51 -29.83
CA LEU A 92 1.99 2.40 -29.65
C LEU A 92 2.29 3.71 -30.37
N THR A 93 1.62 3.94 -31.50
CA THR A 93 1.87 5.11 -32.36
C THR A 93 0.73 6.11 -32.23
N GLY A 94 1.08 7.35 -31.92
CA GLY A 94 0.13 8.44 -31.73
C GLY A 94 0.28 9.57 -32.76
N PRO A 95 -0.24 10.77 -32.44
CA PRO A 95 -0.19 11.94 -33.32
C PRO A 95 1.23 12.25 -33.80
N GLY A 96 1.36 12.62 -35.08
CA GLY A 96 2.66 12.93 -35.68
C GLY A 96 3.64 11.76 -35.78
N GLY A 97 3.18 10.52 -35.58
CA GLY A 97 4.04 9.33 -35.59
C GLY A 97 4.84 9.11 -34.31
N VAL A 98 4.51 9.85 -33.24
CA VAL A 98 5.17 9.73 -31.93
C VAL A 98 4.92 8.33 -31.35
N ARG A 99 5.97 7.73 -30.80
CA ARG A 99 5.91 6.40 -30.16
C ARG A 99 5.85 6.57 -28.66
N LEU A 100 4.77 6.09 -28.04
CA LEU A 100 4.65 6.08 -26.58
C LEU A 100 5.71 5.13 -26.00
N GLY A 101 6.38 5.55 -24.92
CA GLY A 101 7.35 4.74 -24.17
C GLY A 101 8.67 4.41 -24.87
N GLY A 102 8.82 4.64 -26.18
CA GLY A 102 10.03 4.28 -26.92
C GLY A 102 10.19 2.75 -27.02
N ASP A 103 11.07 2.17 -26.20
CA ASP A 103 11.33 0.72 -26.18
C ASP A 103 10.20 -0.09 -25.52
N ALA A 104 10.20 -1.41 -25.73
CA ALA A 104 9.10 -2.27 -25.28
C ALA A 104 8.94 -2.34 -23.75
N ALA A 105 10.04 -2.28 -22.98
CA ALA A 105 10.01 -2.38 -21.53
C ALA A 105 9.50 -1.08 -20.88
N ARG A 106 9.78 0.05 -21.53
CA ARG A 106 9.27 1.37 -21.13
C ARG A 106 7.83 1.62 -21.58
N ARG A 107 7.32 0.88 -22.57
CA ARG A 107 5.92 0.99 -23.04
C ARG A 107 4.92 0.44 -22.05
N ALA A 108 5.15 -0.79 -21.61
CA ALA A 108 4.27 -1.47 -20.68
C ALA A 108 5.06 -2.56 -19.95
N GLN A 109 4.89 -2.62 -18.64
CA GLN A 109 5.35 -3.73 -17.83
C GLN A 109 4.30 -4.83 -17.88
N VAL A 110 4.71 -6.04 -18.23
CA VAL A 110 3.84 -7.23 -18.21
C VAL A 110 4.26 -8.11 -17.04
N ARG A 111 3.32 -8.35 -16.12
CA ARG A 111 3.49 -9.20 -14.92
C ARG A 111 2.43 -10.31 -14.93
N TYR A 112 2.68 -11.37 -14.20
CA TYR A 112 1.75 -12.49 -14.07
C TYR A 112 1.22 -12.50 -12.65
N VAL A 113 -0.11 -12.49 -12.51
CA VAL A 113 -0.73 -12.52 -11.18
C VAL A 113 -0.50 -13.90 -10.59
N LYS A 114 0.18 -13.94 -9.45
CA LYS A 114 0.43 -15.14 -8.67
C LYS A 114 -0.68 -15.31 -7.64
N TYR A 115 -1.17 -16.54 -7.54
CA TYR A 115 -2.19 -16.93 -6.57
C TYR A 115 -1.54 -17.29 -5.23
N VAL A 116 -2.06 -16.72 -4.15
CA VAL A 116 -1.68 -17.03 -2.77
C VAL A 116 -2.84 -17.75 -2.06
N PRO A 117 -2.55 -18.71 -1.16
CA PRO A 117 -3.60 -19.39 -0.41
C PRO A 117 -4.38 -18.42 0.47
N VAL A 118 -5.68 -18.64 0.60
CA VAL A 118 -6.53 -17.93 1.55
C VAL A 118 -6.52 -18.71 2.86
N GLN A 119 -6.09 -18.06 3.94
CA GLN A 119 -5.97 -18.68 5.25
C GLN A 119 -6.65 -17.83 6.32
N ARG A 120 -7.34 -18.50 7.25
CA ARG A 120 -7.95 -17.86 8.41
C ARG A 120 -6.88 -17.34 9.36
N SER A 121 -7.05 -16.11 9.82
CA SER A 121 -6.22 -15.50 10.85
C SER A 121 -6.75 -15.75 12.26
N LYS A 122 -5.92 -15.44 13.25
CA LYS A 122 -6.31 -15.59 14.67
C LYS A 122 -7.13 -14.41 15.15
N SER A 123 -6.82 -13.20 14.69
CA SER A 123 -7.52 -11.98 15.08
C SER A 123 -8.99 -11.96 14.64
N GLU A 124 -9.36 -12.76 13.63
CA GLU A 124 -10.75 -13.00 13.22
C GLU A 124 -11.62 -13.60 14.33
N LEU A 125 -11.02 -14.22 15.33
CA LEU A 125 -11.73 -14.74 16.50
C LEU A 125 -11.97 -13.69 17.59
N GLU A 126 -11.37 -12.51 17.46
CA GLU A 126 -11.38 -11.47 18.50
C GLU A 126 -11.93 -10.14 17.99
N TRP A 127 -11.33 -9.54 16.96
CA TRP A 127 -11.61 -8.14 16.61
C TRP A 127 -11.44 -7.75 15.14
N SER A 128 -10.81 -8.56 14.29
CA SER A 128 -10.60 -8.22 12.87
C SER A 128 -11.66 -8.85 11.95
N ALA A 129 -11.78 -8.32 10.74
CA ALA A 129 -12.72 -8.83 9.75
C ALA A 129 -12.39 -10.27 9.31
N THR A 130 -13.44 -11.10 9.25
CA THR A 130 -13.38 -12.50 8.79
C THR A 130 -13.21 -12.62 7.28
N ILE A 131 -12.67 -13.76 6.82
CA ILE A 131 -12.65 -14.08 5.37
C ILE A 131 -14.05 -13.95 4.76
N ASP A 132 -15.08 -14.45 5.43
CA ASP A 132 -16.46 -14.45 4.89
C ASP A 132 -17.06 -13.03 4.82
N GLN A 133 -16.64 -12.13 5.70
CA GLN A 133 -17.06 -10.73 5.68
C GLN A 133 -16.42 -9.95 4.54
N VAL A 134 -15.18 -10.27 4.17
CA VAL A 134 -14.37 -9.47 3.23
C VAL A 134 -14.34 -10.07 1.83
N SER A 135 -14.14 -11.38 1.71
CA SER A 135 -13.85 -12.00 0.42
C SER A 135 -15.05 -11.95 -0.54
N ALA A 136 -14.78 -11.65 -1.80
CA ALA A 136 -15.77 -11.78 -2.87
C ALA A 136 -15.73 -13.21 -3.44
N PRO A 137 -16.86 -13.95 -3.47
CA PRO A 137 -16.92 -15.27 -4.08
C PRO A 137 -16.55 -15.28 -5.58
N THR A 138 -16.61 -14.13 -6.24
CA THR A 138 -16.25 -13.93 -7.64
C THR A 138 -14.75 -13.72 -7.86
N GLU A 139 -13.99 -13.40 -6.82
CA GLU A 139 -12.55 -13.08 -6.88
C GLU A 139 -11.66 -14.15 -6.23
N VAL A 140 -12.21 -14.90 -5.27
CA VAL A 140 -11.54 -15.99 -4.55
C VAL A 140 -12.06 -17.32 -5.05
N SER A 141 -11.15 -18.25 -5.36
CA SER A 141 -11.53 -19.58 -5.85
C SER A 141 -10.48 -20.64 -5.56
N GLY A 142 -10.91 -21.87 -5.32
CA GLY A 142 -10.06 -23.05 -5.19
C GLY A 142 -10.91 -24.30 -5.04
N ASP A 143 -10.31 -25.36 -4.51
CA ASP A 143 -11.00 -26.59 -4.13
C ASP A 143 -11.43 -26.59 -2.65
N ARG A 144 -11.39 -25.41 -2.00
CA ARG A 144 -11.65 -25.19 -0.57
C ARG A 144 -10.63 -25.83 0.38
N ASP A 145 -9.46 -26.24 -0.12
CA ASP A 145 -8.35 -26.77 0.70
C ASP A 145 -6.93 -26.48 0.11
N PRO A 146 -6.47 -25.21 0.06
CA PRO A 146 -7.20 -23.98 0.36
C PRO A 146 -7.79 -23.33 -0.90
N ASP A 147 -8.78 -22.46 -0.72
CA ASP A 147 -9.08 -21.46 -1.75
C ASP A 147 -7.86 -20.54 -1.95
N VAL A 148 -7.76 -19.92 -3.13
CA VAL A 148 -6.65 -19.00 -3.45
C VAL A 148 -7.18 -17.67 -3.99
N VAL A 149 -6.37 -16.63 -3.84
CA VAL A 149 -6.62 -15.28 -4.36
C VAL A 149 -5.42 -14.80 -5.18
N GLY A 150 -5.67 -14.17 -6.32
CA GLY A 150 -4.61 -13.54 -7.12
C GLY A 150 -4.27 -12.17 -6.55
N ASP A 151 -3.01 -11.92 -6.19
CA ASP A 151 -2.62 -10.62 -5.62
C ASP A 151 -1.20 -10.21 -6.01
N ALA A 152 -0.21 -11.07 -5.79
CA ALA A 152 1.20 -10.77 -6.10
C ALA A 152 1.43 -10.65 -7.62
N LEU A 153 2.19 -9.63 -8.05
CA LEU A 153 2.48 -9.35 -9.45
C LEU A 153 3.90 -9.79 -9.81
N GLU A 154 4.03 -11.02 -10.28
CA GLU A 154 5.32 -11.65 -10.53
C GLU A 154 5.94 -11.22 -11.86
N GLU A 155 7.19 -10.78 -11.83
CA GLU A 155 7.97 -10.41 -13.01
C GLU A 155 8.66 -11.63 -13.61
N ARG A 156 8.14 -12.12 -14.75
CA ARG A 156 8.70 -13.24 -15.51
C ARG A 156 8.58 -12.97 -17.01
N SER A 157 9.30 -13.74 -17.83
CA SER A 157 9.14 -13.65 -19.29
C SER A 157 7.91 -14.44 -19.79
N ALA A 158 7.58 -15.55 -19.12
CA ALA A 158 6.45 -16.42 -19.41
C ALA A 158 6.09 -17.30 -18.20
N VAL A 159 4.91 -17.91 -18.20
CA VAL A 159 4.44 -18.85 -17.16
C VAL A 159 3.77 -20.07 -17.76
N ASP A 160 3.85 -21.21 -17.08
CA ASP A 160 3.08 -22.40 -17.42
C ASP A 160 1.75 -22.39 -16.66
N VAL A 161 0.66 -22.72 -17.35
CA VAL A 161 -0.70 -22.66 -16.80
C VAL A 161 -1.32 -24.06 -16.80
N PRO A 162 -1.72 -24.61 -15.64
CA PRO A 162 -2.40 -25.89 -15.58
C PRO A 162 -3.71 -25.89 -16.37
N ALA A 163 -4.14 -27.08 -16.81
CA ALA A 163 -5.47 -27.25 -17.36
C ALA A 163 -6.54 -26.77 -16.37
N TYR A 164 -7.57 -26.11 -16.89
CA TYR A 164 -8.71 -25.56 -16.16
C TYR A 164 -8.35 -24.51 -15.10
N ALA A 165 -7.13 -23.95 -15.13
CA ALA A 165 -6.77 -22.79 -14.33
C ALA A 165 -6.72 -21.53 -15.19
N ALA A 166 -7.21 -20.43 -14.65
CA ALA A 166 -7.02 -19.10 -15.19
C ALA A 166 -5.64 -18.56 -14.80
N GLN A 167 -5.02 -17.84 -15.73
CA GLN A 167 -3.83 -17.05 -15.49
C GLN A 167 -4.10 -15.60 -15.90
N PRO A 168 -4.08 -14.65 -14.96
CA PRO A 168 -4.21 -13.25 -15.27
C PRO A 168 -2.85 -12.69 -15.72
N LEU A 169 -2.89 -11.86 -16.76
CA LEU A 169 -1.79 -11.15 -17.39
C LEU A 169 -1.98 -9.67 -17.07
N TRP A 170 -1.16 -9.14 -16.17
CA TRP A 170 -1.25 -7.77 -15.69
C TRP A 170 -0.37 -6.86 -16.54
N PHE A 171 -0.94 -5.75 -16.99
CA PHE A 171 -0.26 -4.72 -17.76
C PHE A 171 -0.22 -3.44 -16.94
N THR A 172 0.94 -2.81 -16.83
CA THR A 172 1.08 -1.45 -16.30
C THR A 172 1.71 -0.57 -17.36
N PHE A 173 0.94 0.38 -17.86
CA PHE A 173 1.34 1.38 -18.84
C PHE A 173 1.83 2.62 -18.09
N ARG A 174 3.05 3.08 -18.37
CA ARG A 174 3.58 4.33 -17.82
C ARG A 174 3.55 5.37 -18.91
N ILE A 175 2.90 6.51 -18.66
CA ILE A 175 2.72 7.57 -19.65
C ILE A 175 3.76 8.66 -19.37
N PRO A 176 4.82 8.82 -20.18
CA PRO A 176 5.83 9.86 -19.91
C PRO A 176 5.22 11.26 -19.87
N LYS A 177 5.72 12.14 -18.99
CA LYS A 177 5.25 13.53 -18.86
C LYS A 177 5.26 14.33 -20.17
N GLY A 178 6.22 14.06 -21.05
CA GLY A 178 6.35 14.73 -22.34
C GLY A 178 5.45 14.17 -23.46
N THR A 179 4.56 13.22 -23.17
CA THR A 179 3.73 12.55 -24.19
C THR A 179 2.69 13.52 -24.76
N PRO A 180 2.69 13.80 -26.08
CA PRO A 180 1.65 14.61 -26.70
C PRO A 180 0.26 14.00 -26.49
N ALA A 181 -0.74 14.83 -26.24
CA ALA A 181 -2.13 14.39 -26.13
C ALA A 181 -2.65 13.79 -27.44
N GLY A 182 -3.54 12.80 -27.34
CA GLY A 182 -4.21 12.14 -28.45
C GLY A 182 -4.21 10.61 -28.35
N ALA A 183 -4.75 9.97 -29.39
CA ALA A 183 -4.92 8.52 -29.47
C ALA A 183 -3.62 7.81 -29.89
N TYR A 184 -3.11 6.92 -29.03
CA TYR A 184 -2.00 6.02 -29.35
C TYR A 184 -2.53 4.63 -29.66
N ARG A 185 -2.23 4.11 -30.86
CA ARG A 185 -2.76 2.83 -31.37
C ARG A 185 -1.67 1.79 -31.54
N GLY A 186 -1.98 0.56 -31.18
CA GLY A 186 -1.11 -0.61 -31.31
C GLY A 186 -1.87 -1.90 -31.07
N SER A 187 -1.21 -2.91 -30.50
CA SER A 187 -1.85 -4.18 -30.18
C SER A 187 -1.22 -4.89 -28.98
N VAL A 188 -1.98 -5.80 -28.39
CA VAL A 188 -1.52 -6.74 -27.37
C VAL A 188 -1.64 -8.15 -27.93
N ALA A 189 -0.53 -8.90 -27.94
CA ALA A 189 -0.50 -10.29 -28.38
C ALA A 189 -0.32 -11.22 -27.17
N VAL A 190 -1.15 -12.26 -27.07
CA VAL A 190 -1.05 -13.34 -26.09
C VAL A 190 -0.57 -14.60 -26.79
N THR A 191 0.50 -15.21 -26.29
CA THR A 191 1.15 -16.40 -26.85
C THR A 191 1.12 -17.54 -25.85
N ALA A 192 0.87 -18.76 -26.31
CA ALA A 192 0.96 -19.98 -25.50
C ALA A 192 1.28 -21.18 -26.39
N ASN A 193 2.08 -22.13 -25.90
CA ASN A 193 2.60 -23.28 -26.64
C ASN A 193 3.36 -22.85 -27.92
N GLY A 194 4.11 -21.74 -27.84
CA GLY A 194 4.85 -21.16 -28.96
C GLY A 194 3.99 -20.59 -30.10
N ARG A 195 2.67 -20.39 -29.90
CA ARG A 195 1.74 -19.85 -30.90
C ARG A 195 0.94 -18.68 -30.34
N THR A 196 0.71 -17.66 -31.17
CA THR A 196 -0.20 -16.56 -30.82
C THR A 196 -1.62 -17.09 -30.69
N ARG A 197 -2.21 -16.88 -29.51
CA ARG A 197 -3.58 -17.29 -29.16
C ARG A 197 -4.60 -16.19 -29.40
N ALA A 198 -4.19 -14.94 -29.15
CA ALA A 198 -5.02 -13.77 -29.40
C ALA A 198 -4.15 -12.56 -29.72
N THR A 199 -4.68 -11.69 -30.58
CA THR A 199 -4.13 -10.35 -30.82
C THR A 199 -5.28 -9.37 -30.71
N TYR A 200 -5.16 -8.42 -29.79
CA TYR A 200 -6.15 -7.38 -29.55
C TYR A 200 -5.63 -6.04 -30.05
N PRO A 201 -6.37 -5.28 -30.86
CA PRO A 201 -6.11 -3.86 -31.06
C PRO A 201 -6.17 -3.12 -29.72
N LEU A 202 -5.22 -2.22 -29.50
CA LEU A 202 -5.12 -1.39 -28.29
C LEU A 202 -5.12 0.09 -28.66
N THR A 203 -5.97 0.87 -28.00
CA THR A 203 -5.97 2.34 -28.05
C THR A 203 -5.77 2.91 -26.64
N ILE A 204 -4.82 3.83 -26.47
CA ILE A 204 -4.65 4.61 -25.25
C ILE A 204 -4.90 6.07 -25.61
N GLU A 205 -5.95 6.66 -25.05
CA GLU A 205 -6.30 8.08 -25.23
C GLU A 205 -5.58 8.91 -24.17
N VAL A 206 -4.57 9.70 -24.56
CA VAL A 206 -3.84 10.58 -23.64
C VAL A 206 -4.46 11.97 -23.65
N ALA A 207 -5.03 12.40 -22.53
CA ALA A 207 -5.62 13.73 -22.36
C ALA A 207 -4.55 14.84 -22.24
N ASP A 208 -4.97 16.08 -22.47
CA ASP A 208 -4.13 17.28 -22.30
C ASP A 208 -4.09 17.73 -20.84
N VAL A 209 -3.66 16.81 -19.97
CA VAL A 209 -3.49 16.99 -18.53
C VAL A 209 -2.20 16.29 -18.12
N SER A 210 -1.50 16.85 -17.13
CA SER A 210 -0.28 16.25 -16.60
C SER A 210 -0.34 16.14 -15.08
N LEU A 211 0.06 14.98 -14.56
CA LEU A 211 0.32 14.81 -13.14
C LEU A 211 1.65 15.47 -12.72
N PRO A 212 1.74 15.89 -11.45
CA PRO A 212 3.02 16.24 -10.82
C PRO A 212 3.96 15.03 -10.76
N ASP A 213 5.21 15.22 -10.32
CA ASP A 213 6.06 14.06 -9.95
C ASP A 213 5.59 13.53 -8.58
N PRO A 214 5.80 12.23 -8.26
CA PRO A 214 5.39 11.66 -6.97
C PRO A 214 5.89 12.43 -5.74
N SER A 215 7.07 13.05 -5.81
CA SER A 215 7.59 13.92 -4.74
C SER A 215 6.68 15.12 -4.46
N ASP A 216 5.99 15.61 -5.50
CA ASP A 216 5.17 16.82 -5.47
C ASP A 216 3.67 16.50 -5.34
N TYR A 217 3.31 15.21 -5.16
CA TYR A 217 1.93 14.81 -4.89
C TYR A 217 1.42 15.50 -3.63
N ARG A 218 0.17 15.97 -3.66
CA ARG A 218 -0.52 16.54 -2.50
C ARG A 218 -1.02 15.48 -1.54
N PHE A 219 -1.34 14.30 -2.05
CA PHE A 219 -1.80 13.19 -1.26
C PHE A 219 -0.77 12.85 -0.18
N PHE A 220 -1.19 12.94 1.07
CA PHE A 220 -0.39 12.61 2.21
C PHE A 220 -0.44 11.09 2.44
N LEU A 221 0.51 10.37 1.84
CA LEU A 221 0.68 8.94 2.06
C LEU A 221 1.64 8.68 3.22
N ASP A 222 1.19 7.91 4.21
CA ASP A 222 2.04 7.35 5.26
C ASP A 222 1.82 5.84 5.38
N VAL A 223 2.66 5.04 4.73
CA VAL A 223 2.69 3.58 4.91
C VAL A 223 3.98 3.15 5.59
N TRP A 224 3.86 2.48 6.74
CA TRP A 224 5.05 2.17 7.55
C TRP A 224 5.84 1.00 6.96
N ALA A 225 7.11 1.25 6.69
CA ALA A 225 8.05 0.27 6.16
C ALA A 225 8.89 -0.35 7.27
N GLN A 226 9.20 -1.65 7.13
CA GLN A 226 10.03 -2.42 8.05
C GLN A 226 11.31 -2.89 7.35
N PRO A 227 12.47 -2.25 7.61
CA PRO A 227 13.74 -2.70 7.04
C PRO A 227 14.16 -4.09 7.51
N ASP A 228 13.88 -4.46 8.76
CA ASP A 228 14.29 -5.76 9.32
C ASP A 228 13.73 -6.97 8.53
N THR A 229 12.52 -6.85 7.98
CA THR A 229 11.91 -7.93 7.18
C THR A 229 12.54 -8.05 5.79
N ILE A 230 13.10 -6.97 5.25
CA ILE A 230 13.89 -6.99 4.00
C ILE A 230 15.13 -7.87 4.20
N ALA A 231 15.92 -7.61 5.25
CA ALA A 231 17.10 -8.43 5.56
C ALA A 231 16.74 -9.92 5.71
N LYS A 232 15.66 -10.21 6.44
CA LYS A 232 15.18 -11.58 6.69
C LYS A 232 14.75 -12.29 5.41
N ALA A 233 13.93 -11.66 4.57
CA ALA A 233 13.40 -12.25 3.36
C ALA A 233 14.49 -12.51 2.30
N HIS A 234 15.51 -11.64 2.26
CA HIS A 234 16.62 -11.74 1.32
C HIS A 234 17.83 -12.51 1.87
N HIS A 235 17.72 -13.06 3.09
CA HIS A 235 18.78 -13.82 3.75
C HIS A 235 20.13 -13.08 3.85
N VAL A 236 20.08 -11.76 4.10
CA VAL A 236 21.27 -10.91 4.31
C VAL A 236 21.37 -10.46 5.76
N ALA A 237 22.57 -10.10 6.20
CA ALA A 237 22.75 -9.56 7.55
C ALA A 237 22.08 -8.18 7.66
N PRO A 238 21.32 -7.90 8.74
CA PRO A 238 20.76 -6.57 8.98
C PRO A 238 21.85 -5.50 8.92
N TRP A 239 21.55 -4.43 8.20
CA TRP A 239 22.40 -3.24 8.01
C TRP A 239 23.73 -3.49 7.26
N SER A 240 23.92 -4.66 6.63
CA SER A 240 25.06 -4.92 5.74
C SER A 240 25.01 -4.08 4.47
N ALA A 241 26.11 -4.05 3.71
CA ALA A 241 26.15 -3.36 2.42
C ALA A 241 25.09 -3.89 1.43
N GLU A 242 24.82 -5.19 1.44
CA GLU A 242 23.76 -5.84 0.66
C GLU A 242 22.38 -5.40 1.13
N HIS A 243 22.15 -5.34 2.45
CA HIS A 243 20.89 -4.85 3.00
C HIS A 243 20.62 -3.39 2.61
N TRP A 244 21.63 -2.52 2.66
CA TRP A 244 21.49 -1.12 2.25
C TRP A 244 21.12 -0.95 0.76
N LYS A 245 21.65 -1.80 -0.13
CA LYS A 245 21.24 -1.81 -1.54
C LYS A 245 19.77 -2.18 -1.71
N LEU A 246 19.28 -3.13 -0.91
CA LEU A 246 17.87 -3.49 -0.90
C LEU A 246 17.03 -2.34 -0.35
N ILE A 247 17.40 -1.74 0.79
CA ILE A 247 16.72 -0.56 1.36
C ILE A 247 16.57 0.54 0.29
N ASP A 248 17.62 0.85 -0.47
CA ASP A 248 17.54 1.86 -1.55
C ASP A 248 16.52 1.49 -2.64
N THR A 249 16.38 0.21 -2.99
CA THR A 249 15.37 -0.25 -3.95
C THR A 249 13.96 -0.19 -3.38
N TYR A 250 13.77 -0.62 -2.13
CA TYR A 250 12.48 -0.56 -1.46
C TYR A 250 12.02 0.90 -1.21
N ASN A 251 12.93 1.80 -0.83
CA ASN A 251 12.64 3.22 -0.68
C ASN A 251 12.21 3.87 -2.00
N ARG A 252 12.83 3.52 -3.13
CA ARG A 252 12.41 4.03 -4.45
C ARG A 252 10.99 3.59 -4.82
N GLU A 253 10.61 2.37 -4.46
CA GLU A 253 9.25 1.87 -4.70
C GLU A 253 8.22 2.65 -3.86
N LEU A 254 8.50 2.92 -2.59
CA LEU A 254 7.66 3.78 -1.75
C LEU A 254 7.57 5.21 -2.28
N ALA A 255 8.71 5.81 -2.63
CA ALA A 255 8.78 7.17 -3.16
C ALA A 255 7.96 7.33 -4.45
N SER A 256 7.88 6.29 -5.29
CA SER A 256 7.09 6.33 -6.53
C SER A 256 5.58 6.54 -6.30
N ARG A 257 5.11 6.38 -5.07
CA ARG A 257 3.71 6.61 -4.64
C ARG A 257 3.52 7.87 -3.79
N GLY A 258 4.57 8.66 -3.59
CA GLY A 258 4.49 9.93 -2.87
C GLY A 258 4.45 9.78 -1.34
N GLN A 259 5.11 8.75 -0.79
CA GLN A 259 5.30 8.59 0.66
C GLN A 259 5.86 9.90 1.27
N LYS A 260 5.12 10.50 2.20
CA LYS A 260 5.46 11.79 2.83
C LYS A 260 6.25 11.65 4.13
N VAL A 261 6.23 10.47 4.73
CA VAL A 261 6.84 10.23 6.04
C VAL A 261 7.95 9.17 5.93
N ILE A 262 9.14 9.50 6.43
CA ILE A 262 10.22 8.55 6.68
C ILE A 262 9.99 7.94 8.07
N ASN A 263 9.44 6.73 8.13
CA ASN A 263 9.19 6.07 9.41
C ASN A 263 10.48 5.50 9.99
N THR A 264 10.83 5.90 11.21
CA THR A 264 12.06 5.51 11.91
C THR A 264 11.74 4.98 13.30
N THR A 265 12.59 4.07 13.78
CA THR A 265 12.49 3.51 15.13
C THR A 265 13.60 4.08 15.99
N VAL A 266 13.25 4.70 17.12
CA VAL A 266 14.22 5.27 18.08
C VAL A 266 14.47 4.35 19.28
N VAL A 267 13.70 3.26 19.39
CA VAL A 267 13.85 2.19 20.40
C VAL A 267 13.62 0.83 19.74
N ASP A 268 14.05 -0.23 20.41
CA ASP A 268 13.81 -1.60 19.96
C ASP A 268 12.34 -1.99 20.17
N ASN A 269 11.75 -2.56 19.12
CA ASN A 269 10.42 -3.14 19.10
C ASN A 269 9.30 -2.27 19.75
N PRO A 270 9.04 -1.05 19.23
CA PRO A 270 8.03 -0.15 19.80
C PRO A 270 6.61 -0.72 19.74
N TRP A 271 6.34 -1.63 18.79
CA TRP A 271 5.08 -2.37 18.66
C TRP A 271 5.13 -3.73 19.36
N HIS A 272 5.21 -3.71 20.68
CA HIS A 272 5.20 -4.91 21.51
C HIS A 272 3.82 -5.15 22.10
N TYR A 273 3.21 -6.31 21.87
CA TYR A 273 1.82 -6.57 22.24
C TYR A 273 1.70 -7.68 23.31
N PRO A 274 0.84 -7.51 24.34
CA PRO A 274 0.58 -8.55 25.33
C PRO A 274 -0.38 -9.62 24.77
N TRP A 275 0.18 -10.65 24.14
CA TRP A 275 -0.59 -11.75 23.58
C TRP A 275 -1.13 -12.72 24.66
N PRO A 276 -2.23 -13.46 24.38
CA PRO A 276 -2.76 -14.49 25.28
C PRO A 276 -1.68 -15.47 25.77
N GLY A 277 -1.80 -15.92 27.02
CA GLY A 277 -0.81 -16.79 27.66
C GLY A 277 0.41 -16.03 28.22
N ASN A 278 0.29 -14.72 28.44
CA ASN A 278 1.34 -13.85 28.99
C ASN A 278 2.60 -13.81 28.12
N SER A 279 2.45 -14.00 26.80
CA SER A 279 3.57 -13.91 25.87
C SER A 279 3.67 -12.48 25.34
N ARG A 280 4.81 -11.88 25.64
CA ARG A 280 5.17 -10.51 25.30
C ARG A 280 6.08 -10.57 24.08
N LYS A 281 5.54 -10.21 22.91
CA LYS A 281 6.24 -10.33 21.62
C LYS A 281 5.88 -9.17 20.71
N SER A 282 6.66 -8.98 19.64
CA SER A 282 6.32 -8.05 18.57
C SER A 282 4.92 -8.31 18.04
N GLN A 283 4.25 -7.24 17.62
CA GLN A 283 2.97 -7.29 16.93
C GLN A 283 3.10 -7.99 15.57
N THR A 284 4.25 -7.83 14.91
CA THR A 284 4.59 -8.38 13.60
C THR A 284 5.44 -9.65 13.73
N ALA A 285 5.51 -10.45 12.66
CA ALA A 285 6.27 -11.71 12.65
C ALA A 285 7.79 -11.55 12.87
N ALA A 286 8.32 -10.34 12.67
CA ALA A 286 9.68 -9.94 13.03
C ALA A 286 9.62 -8.66 13.88
N PRO A 287 10.45 -8.53 14.93
CA PRO A 287 10.56 -7.29 15.68
C PRO A 287 11.20 -6.20 14.83
N TYR A 288 10.91 -4.95 15.17
CA TYR A 288 11.62 -3.78 14.67
C TYR A 288 12.89 -3.56 15.49
N SER A 289 14.02 -3.36 14.83
CA SER A 289 15.26 -2.95 15.51
C SER A 289 15.29 -1.43 15.68
N SER A 290 15.90 -0.93 16.74
CA SER A 290 16.17 0.50 16.90
C SER A 290 17.14 0.99 15.82
N MET A 291 16.86 2.16 15.25
CA MET A 291 17.80 2.90 14.40
C MET A 291 18.75 3.78 15.20
N VAL A 292 18.47 4.00 16.49
CA VAL A 292 19.33 4.76 17.41
C VAL A 292 19.97 3.81 18.42
N GLY A 293 21.29 3.88 18.59
CA GLY A 293 21.99 3.11 19.61
C GLY A 293 21.84 3.77 20.98
N TRP A 294 21.27 3.07 21.97
CA TRP A 294 21.18 3.55 23.34
C TRP A 294 22.23 2.88 24.21
N SER A 295 22.98 3.66 24.99
CA SER A 295 23.94 3.12 25.95
C SER A 295 23.92 3.88 27.27
N TRP A 296 24.22 3.18 28.36
CA TRP A 296 24.32 3.75 29.70
C TRP A 296 25.68 3.41 30.32
N ASP A 297 26.32 4.38 30.98
CA ASP A 297 27.68 4.24 31.52
C ASP A 297 27.76 4.07 33.04
N GLY A 298 26.62 3.89 33.71
CA GLY A 298 26.53 3.89 35.17
C GLY A 298 25.99 5.20 35.75
N ASP A 299 25.96 6.26 34.94
CA ASP A 299 25.59 7.62 35.36
C ASP A 299 24.67 8.29 34.33
N ARG A 300 25.01 8.23 33.04
CA ARG A 300 24.27 8.93 31.97
C ARG A 300 24.01 8.04 30.75
N PHE A 301 22.96 8.41 30.01
CA PHE A 301 22.68 7.85 28.69
C PHE A 301 23.51 8.54 27.60
N ARG A 302 23.87 7.77 26.57
CA ARG A 302 24.46 8.25 25.31
C ARG A 302 23.76 7.61 24.13
N PHE A 303 23.70 8.35 23.03
CA PHE A 303 22.96 7.99 21.83
C PHE A 303 23.86 8.01 20.60
N ASP A 304 23.70 7.00 19.74
CA ASP A 304 24.35 6.90 18.43
C ASP A 304 23.29 7.00 17.33
N PHE A 305 23.38 8.06 16.53
CA PHE A 305 22.43 8.36 15.46
C PHE A 305 22.92 7.92 14.07
N GLU A 306 24.10 7.30 13.92
CA GLU A 306 24.71 7.01 12.61
C GLU A 306 23.78 6.18 11.69
N ARG A 307 23.16 5.13 12.26
CA ARG A 307 22.23 4.27 11.50
C ARG A 307 20.95 5.02 11.12
N TRP A 308 20.41 5.81 12.05
CA TRP A 308 19.24 6.66 11.81
C TRP A 308 19.51 7.66 10.69
N ASP A 309 20.63 8.39 10.74
CA ASP A 309 21.02 9.36 9.72
C ASP A 309 21.19 8.71 8.34
N ARG A 310 21.84 7.54 8.30
CA ARG A 310 22.04 6.81 7.06
C ARG A 310 20.72 6.36 6.44
N TYR A 311 19.76 5.93 7.27
CA TYR A 311 18.42 5.53 6.82
C TYR A 311 17.63 6.72 6.28
N VAL A 312 17.58 7.81 7.05
CA VAL A 312 16.90 9.04 6.64
C VAL A 312 17.49 9.58 5.34
N ALA A 313 18.81 9.67 5.23
CA ALA A 313 19.47 10.13 4.01
C ALA A 313 19.21 9.19 2.81
N ALA A 314 19.05 7.89 3.03
CA ALA A 314 18.69 6.95 1.97
C ALA A 314 17.25 7.15 1.49
N ALA A 315 16.32 7.39 2.40
CA ALA A 315 14.92 7.68 2.09
C ALA A 315 14.77 9.05 1.38
N GLU A 316 15.43 10.10 1.86
CA GLU A 316 15.49 11.42 1.23
C GLU A 316 16.02 11.34 -0.22
N ARG A 317 17.13 10.62 -0.43
CA ARG A 317 17.69 10.41 -1.79
C ARG A 317 16.74 9.67 -2.72
N ALA A 318 15.90 8.79 -2.18
CA ALA A 318 14.89 8.08 -2.96
C ALA A 318 13.68 8.96 -3.30
N GLY A 319 13.50 10.09 -2.63
CA GLY A 319 12.37 11.01 -2.80
C GLY A 319 11.23 10.81 -1.78
N ILE A 320 11.48 10.13 -0.66
CA ILE A 320 10.54 10.04 0.46
C ILE A 320 10.72 11.28 1.37
N GLY A 321 9.61 11.79 1.91
CA GLY A 321 9.64 12.87 2.90
C GLY A 321 8.90 14.13 2.43
N PRO A 322 9.19 15.31 3.02
CA PRO A 322 10.33 15.57 3.92
C PRO A 322 10.12 15.14 5.38
N ASP A 323 8.89 14.78 5.78
CA ASP A 323 8.58 14.53 7.19
C ASP A 323 9.18 13.19 7.67
N ILE A 324 9.52 13.12 8.96
CA ILE A 324 10.16 11.97 9.60
C ILE A 324 9.33 11.61 10.84
N GLY A 325 8.89 10.36 10.93
CA GLY A 325 8.21 9.84 12.11
C GLY A 325 9.17 9.07 13.02
N ALA A 326 9.34 9.50 14.27
CA ALA A 326 10.22 8.87 15.25
C ALA A 326 9.41 8.04 16.26
N PHE A 327 9.39 6.71 16.06
CA PHE A 327 8.61 5.75 16.85
C PHE A 327 9.49 5.00 17.87
N SER A 328 9.12 4.87 19.15
CA SER A 328 8.11 5.63 19.87
C SER A 328 8.55 5.78 21.33
N MET A 329 8.14 6.87 21.97
CA MET A 329 8.33 7.06 23.42
C MET A 329 7.37 6.24 24.28
N LEU A 330 6.27 5.79 23.67
CA LEU A 330 5.25 4.96 24.30
C LEU A 330 5.19 3.59 23.63
N ALA A 331 5.25 2.54 24.44
CA ALA A 331 5.04 1.18 23.98
C ALA A 331 3.60 0.98 23.51
N PHE A 332 3.43 0.27 22.40
CA PHE A 332 2.11 -0.04 21.85
C PHE A 332 1.31 -0.96 22.78
N GLN A 333 0.30 -0.43 23.48
CA GLN A 333 -0.62 -1.22 24.32
C GLN A 333 0.05 -2.13 25.39
N ASP A 334 1.28 -1.83 25.78
CA ASP A 334 2.03 -2.54 26.83
C ASP A 334 2.57 -1.55 27.89
N LYS A 335 3.31 -2.09 28.87
CA LYS A 335 4.10 -1.34 29.85
C LYS A 335 5.26 -0.63 29.16
N GLU A 336 5.51 0.58 29.63
CA GLU A 336 6.66 1.35 29.19
C GLU A 336 7.95 0.65 29.61
N HIS A 337 8.92 0.66 28.71
CA HIS A 337 10.19 -0.04 28.89
C HIS A 337 11.33 0.69 28.17
N LEU A 338 12.55 0.39 28.59
CA LEU A 338 13.79 0.87 27.98
C LEU A 338 14.62 -0.33 27.53
N THR A 339 15.25 -0.19 26.37
CA THR A 339 16.26 -1.12 25.86
C THR A 339 17.55 -0.34 25.58
N TYR A 340 18.67 -0.76 26.18
CA TYR A 340 19.97 -0.10 26.01
C TYR A 340 21.13 -1.05 26.32
N VAL A 341 22.35 -0.66 25.92
CA VAL A 341 23.58 -1.37 26.29
C VAL A 341 24.21 -0.75 27.54
N ASP A 342 24.41 -1.53 28.60
CA ASP A 342 25.25 -1.10 29.73
C ASP A 342 26.72 -1.19 29.31
N SER A 343 27.31 -0.03 28.98
CA SER A 343 28.66 0.08 28.45
C SER A 343 29.76 -0.41 29.42
N ARG A 344 29.45 -0.53 30.71
CA ARG A 344 30.39 -1.10 31.70
C ARG A 344 30.48 -2.62 31.59
N THR A 345 29.42 -3.26 31.10
CA THR A 345 29.33 -4.74 31.02
C THR A 345 29.23 -5.27 29.59
N GLY A 346 28.91 -4.40 28.62
CA GLY A 346 28.65 -4.76 27.23
C GLY A 346 27.35 -5.52 27.01
N LYS A 347 26.47 -5.61 28.02
CA LYS A 347 25.21 -6.37 27.94
C LYS A 347 24.04 -5.46 27.57
N GLU A 348 23.14 -6.00 26.78
CA GLU A 348 21.81 -5.43 26.56
C GLU A 348 20.98 -5.55 27.84
N VAL A 349 20.27 -4.47 28.17
CA VAL A 349 19.38 -4.34 29.30
C VAL A 349 17.99 -4.01 28.77
N TYR A 350 17.01 -4.78 29.23
CA TYR A 350 15.59 -4.49 29.09
C TYR A 350 15.01 -4.24 30.48
N GLU A 351 14.42 -3.08 30.72
CA GLU A 351 13.77 -2.76 31.99
C GLU A 351 12.39 -2.13 31.80
N ASN A 352 11.40 -2.59 32.57
CA ASN A 352 10.09 -1.91 32.63
C ASN A 352 10.24 -0.66 33.49
N VAL A 353 9.63 0.44 33.05
CA VAL A 353 9.64 1.72 33.74
C VAL A 353 8.22 2.25 33.92
N GLU A 354 8.02 3.10 34.92
CA GLU A 354 6.74 3.78 35.12
C GLU A 354 6.68 5.04 34.24
N LEU A 355 5.58 5.21 33.51
CA LEU A 355 5.34 6.41 32.70
C LEU A 355 5.39 7.66 33.59
N GLY A 356 6.26 8.62 33.25
CA GLY A 356 6.45 9.83 34.04
C GLY A 356 7.24 9.63 35.35
N GLY A 357 7.66 8.40 35.69
CA GLY A 357 8.52 8.13 36.83
C GLY A 357 9.97 8.60 36.62
N GLU A 358 10.76 8.65 37.70
CA GLU A 358 12.14 9.18 37.69
C GLU A 358 13.02 8.58 36.59
N ARG A 359 13.07 7.23 36.51
CA ARG A 359 13.87 6.52 35.52
C ARG A 359 13.43 6.77 34.07
N TRP A 360 12.11 6.85 33.85
CA TRP A 360 11.55 7.16 32.53
C TRP A 360 11.92 8.58 32.09
N ARG A 361 11.78 9.56 33.01
CA ARG A 361 12.13 10.98 32.76
C ARG A 361 13.63 11.17 32.56
N GLU A 362 14.46 10.45 33.30
CA GLU A 362 15.92 10.47 33.13
C GLU A 362 16.30 10.05 31.70
N ALA A 363 15.84 8.87 31.28
CA ALA A 363 16.21 8.28 29.99
C ALA A 363 15.65 9.09 28.82
N TRP A 364 14.34 9.36 28.82
CA TRP A 364 13.69 10.10 27.74
C TRP A 364 14.07 11.58 27.72
N GLY A 365 14.33 12.19 28.88
CA GLY A 365 14.80 13.57 28.94
C GLY A 365 16.21 13.71 28.37
N ALA A 366 17.09 12.74 28.65
CA ALA A 366 18.41 12.69 28.03
C ALA A 366 18.31 12.48 26.51
N PHE A 367 17.46 11.56 26.06
CA PHE A 367 17.24 11.30 24.64
C PHE A 367 16.69 12.52 23.91
N LEU A 368 15.60 13.12 24.40
CA LEU A 368 14.94 14.24 23.74
C LEU A 368 15.87 15.44 23.56
N ARG A 369 16.69 15.77 24.56
CA ARG A 369 17.68 16.84 24.44
C ARG A 369 18.74 16.52 23.39
N ALA A 370 19.32 15.32 23.45
CA ALA A 370 20.34 14.90 22.49
C ALA A 370 19.79 14.80 21.06
N PHE A 371 18.56 14.33 20.91
CA PHE A 371 17.89 14.20 19.62
C PHE A 371 17.49 15.57 19.07
N GLU A 372 16.98 16.49 19.89
CA GLU A 372 16.71 17.87 19.50
C GLU A 372 17.97 18.56 18.99
N ASP A 373 19.09 18.44 19.71
CA ASP A 373 20.38 19.01 19.28
C ASP A 373 20.88 18.38 17.98
N HIS A 374 20.84 17.04 17.86
CA HIS A 374 21.21 16.32 16.64
C HIS A 374 20.38 16.75 15.43
N LEU A 375 19.06 16.90 15.60
CA LEU A 375 18.17 17.35 14.54
C LEU A 375 18.38 18.81 14.15
N ARG A 376 18.79 19.68 15.08
CA ARG A 376 19.21 21.06 14.74
C ARG A 376 20.48 21.05 13.92
N ASP A 377 21.49 20.29 14.36
CA ASP A 377 22.79 20.21 13.69
C ASP A 377 22.67 19.63 12.28
N THR A 378 21.72 18.72 12.08
CA THR A 378 21.44 18.13 10.76
C THR A 378 20.37 18.86 9.95
N GLY A 379 19.74 19.90 10.50
CA GLY A 379 18.68 20.67 9.82
C GLY A 379 17.35 19.93 9.64
N ARG A 380 17.08 18.88 10.42
CA ARG A 380 15.91 17.99 10.31
C ARG A 380 14.83 18.22 11.37
N LEU A 381 15.06 19.13 12.32
CA LEU A 381 14.14 19.38 13.43
C LEU A 381 12.74 19.78 12.96
N ASP A 382 12.63 20.63 11.94
CA ASP A 382 11.34 21.13 11.46
C ASP A 382 10.44 20.05 10.85
N HIS A 383 11.04 18.96 10.39
CA HIS A 383 10.35 17.86 9.71
C HIS A 383 10.22 16.61 10.57
N THR A 384 10.77 16.59 11.78
CA THR A 384 10.74 15.38 12.62
C THR A 384 9.62 15.45 13.64
N TRP A 385 8.74 14.45 13.61
CA TRP A 385 7.67 14.27 14.58
C TRP A 385 7.99 13.15 15.58
N LEU A 386 7.65 13.37 16.84
CA LEU A 386 7.50 12.28 17.80
C LEU A 386 6.19 11.55 17.47
N SER A 387 6.30 10.27 17.12
CA SER A 387 5.19 9.51 16.54
C SER A 387 4.64 8.46 17.49
N PHE A 388 3.31 8.40 17.58
CA PHE A 388 2.59 7.56 18.54
C PHE A 388 1.45 6.79 17.87
N ASP A 389 1.17 5.61 18.43
CA ASP A 389 0.21 4.66 17.90
C ASP A 389 -0.81 4.22 18.97
N GLU A 390 -2.07 4.57 18.75
CA GLU A 390 -3.27 4.20 19.52
C GLU A 390 -3.13 4.30 21.05
N ARG A 391 -2.52 5.39 21.54
CA ARG A 391 -2.40 5.66 22.98
C ARG A 391 -3.56 6.53 23.49
N PRO A 392 -4.09 6.25 24.70
CA PRO A 392 -5.12 7.10 25.32
C PRO A 392 -4.67 8.56 25.46
N VAL A 393 -5.61 9.50 25.37
CA VAL A 393 -5.32 10.94 25.45
C VAL A 393 -4.68 11.32 26.79
N GLU A 394 -4.99 10.62 27.87
CA GLU A 394 -4.42 10.82 29.20
C GLU A 394 -2.92 10.47 29.21
N THR A 395 -2.56 9.32 28.62
CA THR A 395 -1.17 8.88 28.44
C THR A 395 -0.40 9.87 27.56
N MET A 396 -1.02 10.28 26.44
CA MET A 396 -0.45 11.27 25.52
C MET A 396 -0.23 12.62 26.19
N THR A 397 -1.11 13.03 27.11
CA THR A 397 -0.98 14.28 27.86
C THR A 397 0.25 14.27 28.76
N VAL A 398 0.53 13.15 29.45
CA VAL A 398 1.75 13.00 30.26
C VAL A 398 3.01 13.18 29.40
N VAL A 399 3.02 12.57 28.22
CA VAL A 399 4.15 12.70 27.28
C VAL A 399 4.27 14.12 26.76
N ARG A 400 3.16 14.75 26.34
CA ARG A 400 3.14 16.14 25.87
C ARG A 400 3.68 17.08 26.94
N ASP A 401 3.20 16.98 28.17
CA ASP A 401 3.64 17.85 29.27
C ASP A 401 5.13 17.66 29.56
N PHE A 402 5.63 16.43 29.49
CA PHE A 402 7.06 16.15 29.65
C PHE A 402 7.89 16.71 28.49
N VAL A 403 7.45 16.51 27.24
CA VAL A 403 8.10 17.04 26.04
C VAL A 403 8.17 18.57 26.12
N HIS A 404 7.09 19.24 26.51
CA HIS A 404 7.07 20.69 26.71
C HIS A 404 8.11 21.15 27.73
N GLU A 405 8.31 20.39 28.81
CA GLU A 405 9.28 20.72 29.85
C GLU A 405 10.73 20.57 29.38
N VAL A 406 11.07 19.51 28.64
CA VAL A 406 12.47 19.15 28.38
C VAL A 406 12.95 19.39 26.95
N ALA A 407 12.02 19.47 25.99
CA ALA A 407 12.28 19.60 24.56
C ALA A 407 11.10 20.30 23.85
N PRO A 408 10.76 21.55 24.23
CA PRO A 408 9.58 22.26 23.72
C PRO A 408 9.60 22.51 22.22
N ALA A 409 10.75 22.29 21.56
CA ALA A 409 10.80 22.29 20.10
C ALA A 409 9.84 21.25 19.49
N PHE A 410 9.49 20.17 20.20
CA PHE A 410 8.56 19.16 19.71
C PHE A 410 7.07 19.44 20.00
N ASP A 411 6.71 20.54 20.67
CA ASP A 411 5.30 20.84 21.05
C ASP A 411 4.33 20.84 19.87
N ARG A 412 4.81 21.23 18.69
CA ARG A 412 4.05 21.27 17.43
C ARG A 412 4.50 20.20 16.43
N ARG A 413 5.12 19.13 16.93
CA ARG A 413 5.75 18.06 16.14
C ARG A 413 5.40 16.70 16.73
N ILE A 414 4.10 16.48 16.95
CA ILE A 414 3.54 15.22 17.41
C ILE A 414 2.68 14.66 16.29
N SER A 415 2.94 13.40 15.93
CA SER A 415 2.07 12.63 15.03
C SER A 415 1.37 11.50 15.77
N VAL A 416 0.10 11.28 15.48
CA VAL A 416 -0.73 10.25 16.13
C VAL A 416 -1.54 9.49 15.09
N ALA A 417 -1.40 8.16 15.06
CA ALA A 417 -2.41 7.27 14.53
C ALA A 417 -3.31 6.82 15.69
N GLY A 418 -4.60 7.13 15.65
CA GLY A 418 -5.50 6.70 16.72
C GLY A 418 -6.82 7.49 16.78
N SER A 419 -7.31 7.74 17.99
CA SER A 419 -8.65 8.31 18.17
C SER A 419 -8.69 9.83 17.99
N ILE A 420 -9.84 10.33 17.52
CA ILE A 420 -10.16 11.77 17.45
C ILE A 420 -9.97 12.52 18.78
N SER A 421 -10.00 11.83 19.93
CA SER A 421 -9.75 12.46 21.24
C SER A 421 -8.34 13.07 21.36
N THR A 422 -7.40 12.66 20.51
CA THR A 422 -6.03 13.17 20.46
C THR A 422 -5.85 14.37 19.51
N GLU A 423 -6.92 14.84 18.87
CA GLU A 423 -6.90 15.91 17.85
C GLU A 423 -6.16 17.18 18.30
N SER A 424 -6.34 17.59 19.56
CA SER A 424 -5.74 18.79 20.12
C SER A 424 -4.23 18.68 20.35
N LEU A 425 -3.70 17.46 20.43
CA LEU A 425 -2.28 17.17 20.68
C LEU A 425 -1.51 16.97 19.36
N ALA A 426 -2.18 16.48 18.32
CA ALA A 426 -1.54 16.01 17.11
C ALA A 426 -1.44 17.09 16.01
N SER A 427 -0.22 17.33 15.55
CA SER A 427 0.06 18.16 14.36
C SER A 427 -0.09 17.36 13.06
N ASN A 428 0.20 16.06 13.10
CA ASN A 428 -0.23 15.09 12.09
C ASN A 428 -1.17 14.07 12.75
N LEU A 429 -2.44 14.04 12.37
CA LEU A 429 -3.44 13.15 12.93
C LEU A 429 -3.98 12.23 11.85
N SER A 430 -3.87 10.92 12.10
CA SER A 430 -4.62 9.91 11.36
C SER A 430 -5.67 9.26 12.25
N VAL A 431 -6.94 9.42 11.91
CA VAL A 431 -8.04 8.81 12.67
C VAL A 431 -8.40 7.43 12.14
N ASP A 432 -8.79 6.53 13.05
CA ASP A 432 -9.32 5.22 12.66
C ASP A 432 -10.60 5.37 11.83
N TRP A 433 -10.94 4.35 11.05
CA TRP A 433 -12.15 4.36 10.22
C TRP A 433 -13.43 4.69 11.00
N GLY A 434 -13.57 4.23 12.25
CA GLY A 434 -14.73 4.56 13.09
C GLY A 434 -14.75 6.01 13.57
N GLY A 435 -13.61 6.70 13.52
CA GLY A 435 -13.44 8.10 13.86
C GLY A 435 -13.58 9.07 12.68
N ILE A 436 -13.59 8.59 11.43
CA ILE A 436 -13.49 9.44 10.23
C ILE A 436 -14.61 10.49 10.15
N ASP A 437 -15.85 10.15 10.49
CA ASP A 437 -17.00 11.06 10.42
C ASP A 437 -16.94 12.18 11.49
N LYS A 438 -16.10 12.02 12.52
CA LYS A 438 -15.89 13.04 13.55
C LYS A 438 -14.87 14.10 13.13
N LEU A 439 -14.11 13.84 12.07
CA LEU A 439 -13.16 14.75 11.47
C LEU A 439 -13.89 15.51 10.33
N THR A 440 -14.77 16.44 10.73
CA THR A 440 -15.65 17.16 9.78
C THR A 440 -14.85 18.07 8.84
N PRO A 441 -15.38 18.43 7.66
CA PRO A 441 -14.70 19.34 6.73
C PRO A 441 -14.24 20.65 7.38
N GLU A 442 -15.03 21.21 8.30
CA GLU A 442 -14.67 22.45 9.02
C GLU A 442 -13.46 22.26 9.93
N LYS A 443 -13.40 21.12 10.64
CA LYS A 443 -12.23 20.78 11.46
C LYS A 443 -10.99 20.57 10.60
N VAL A 444 -11.12 19.86 9.49
CA VAL A 444 -10.01 19.63 8.56
C VAL A 444 -9.52 20.95 7.98
N ALA A 445 -10.43 21.84 7.58
CA ALA A 445 -10.08 23.19 7.11
C ALA A 445 -9.33 23.99 8.19
N GLN A 446 -9.83 24.01 9.44
CA GLN A 446 -9.15 24.69 10.54
C GLN A 446 -7.76 24.10 10.83
N ARG A 447 -7.64 22.77 10.82
CA ARG A 447 -6.35 22.09 10.99
C ARG A 447 -5.38 22.46 9.86
N ARG A 448 -5.85 22.49 8.62
CA ARG A 448 -5.05 22.90 7.46
C ARG A 448 -4.57 24.35 7.56
N GLU A 449 -5.43 25.26 8.01
CA GLU A 449 -5.05 26.67 8.29
C GLU A 449 -3.97 26.78 9.38
N ASP A 450 -3.99 25.87 10.37
CA ASP A 450 -2.96 25.76 11.42
C ASP A 450 -1.65 25.08 10.95
N GLY A 451 -1.57 24.67 9.67
CA GLY A 451 -0.46 23.92 9.11
C GLY A 451 -0.40 22.45 9.55
N LYS A 452 -1.53 21.86 9.94
CA LYS A 452 -1.63 20.49 10.44
C LYS A 452 -2.18 19.53 9.37
N ILE A 453 -1.78 18.28 9.49
CA ILE A 453 -2.19 17.18 8.61
C ILE A 453 -3.33 16.36 9.22
N SER A 454 -4.28 15.96 8.38
CA SER A 454 -5.49 15.24 8.74
C SER A 454 -5.73 14.10 7.75
N THR A 455 -5.42 12.87 8.15
CA THR A 455 -5.64 11.64 7.37
C THR A 455 -6.59 10.69 8.11
N PHE A 456 -6.87 9.55 7.49
CA PHE A 456 -7.47 8.40 8.15
C PHE A 456 -6.67 7.13 7.88
N TYR A 457 -6.94 6.06 8.62
CA TYR A 457 -6.38 4.74 8.34
C TYR A 457 -7.43 3.64 8.40
N VAL A 458 -7.13 2.55 7.68
CA VAL A 458 -7.81 1.26 7.78
C VAL A 458 -6.81 0.23 8.28
N TYR A 459 -7.29 -0.72 9.06
CA TYR A 459 -6.49 -1.81 9.65
C TYR A 459 -7.37 -3.06 9.68
N GLY A 460 -7.21 -3.98 10.64
CA GLY A 460 -8.13 -5.12 10.80
C GLY A 460 -9.63 -4.82 10.75
N VAL A 461 -10.06 -3.54 10.81
CA VAL A 461 -11.37 -3.01 10.42
C VAL A 461 -11.23 -1.75 9.53
N PRO A 462 -12.26 -1.37 8.73
CA PRO A 462 -13.54 -2.06 8.54
C PRO A 462 -13.37 -3.34 7.72
N ASP A 463 -14.45 -4.13 7.59
CA ASP A 463 -14.52 -5.19 6.59
C ASP A 463 -14.42 -4.60 5.17
N HIS A 464 -15.12 -3.48 4.93
CA HIS A 464 -15.04 -2.71 3.69
C HIS A 464 -15.15 -1.19 3.90
N PRO A 465 -14.41 -0.36 3.15
CA PRO A 465 -13.37 -0.74 2.19
C PRO A 465 -12.05 -1.03 2.91
N ASN A 466 -11.29 -2.01 2.44
CA ASN A 466 -9.98 -2.33 3.00
C ASN A 466 -9.00 -2.83 1.93
N THR A 467 -7.80 -3.20 2.38
CA THR A 467 -6.70 -3.65 1.53
C THR A 467 -6.08 -4.93 2.09
N PHE A 468 -6.92 -5.87 2.55
CA PHE A 468 -6.53 -7.26 2.79
C PHE A 468 -6.30 -7.98 1.47
N SER A 469 -5.55 -9.09 1.46
CA SER A 469 -5.16 -9.80 0.22
C SER A 469 -6.36 -10.21 -0.64
N TYR A 470 -7.52 -10.45 -0.01
CA TYR A 470 -8.78 -10.80 -0.65
C TYR A 470 -9.88 -9.73 -0.55
N SER A 471 -9.57 -8.51 -0.10
CA SER A 471 -10.46 -7.36 -0.28
C SER A 471 -10.64 -7.10 -1.78
N PRO A 472 -11.87 -6.92 -2.30
CA PRO A 472 -12.13 -6.55 -3.70
C PRO A 472 -11.16 -5.50 -4.24
N ALA A 473 -10.63 -5.69 -5.46
CA ALA A 473 -9.42 -4.96 -5.90
C ALA A 473 -9.66 -3.45 -5.98
N VAL A 474 -10.86 -3.06 -6.39
CA VAL A 474 -11.35 -1.69 -6.45
C VAL A 474 -11.24 -0.92 -5.13
N GLU A 475 -11.25 -1.60 -3.97
CA GLU A 475 -11.23 -0.94 -2.65
C GLU A 475 -9.96 -0.17 -2.39
N ALA A 476 -8.81 -0.68 -2.84
CA ALA A 476 -7.54 0.03 -2.71
C ALA A 476 -7.55 1.37 -3.46
N ARG A 477 -8.16 1.38 -4.66
CA ARG A 477 -8.34 2.59 -5.47
C ARG A 477 -9.36 3.55 -4.87
N MET A 478 -10.38 3.06 -4.17
CA MET A 478 -11.39 3.90 -3.51
C MET A 478 -10.84 4.74 -2.34
N LEU A 479 -9.85 4.27 -1.60
CA LEU A 479 -9.38 4.94 -0.37
C LEU A 479 -8.92 6.40 -0.61
N PRO A 480 -8.16 6.72 -1.67
CA PRO A 480 -7.87 8.11 -2.03
C PRO A 480 -9.11 8.93 -2.44
N TRP A 481 -10.07 8.34 -3.16
CA TRP A 481 -11.34 9.01 -3.49
C TRP A 481 -12.15 9.37 -2.22
N ILE A 482 -12.13 8.49 -1.21
CA ILE A 482 -12.73 8.76 0.11
C ILE A 482 -12.02 9.94 0.79
N SER A 483 -10.68 9.97 0.75
CA SER A 483 -9.90 11.12 1.24
C SER A 483 -10.37 12.42 0.57
N ALA A 484 -10.45 12.42 -0.77
CA ALA A 484 -10.87 13.59 -1.55
C ALA A 484 -12.31 14.03 -1.23
N ARG A 485 -13.25 13.07 -1.07
CA ARG A 485 -14.67 13.31 -0.75
C ARG A 485 -14.88 13.89 0.65
N ARG A 486 -14.04 13.46 1.60
CA ARG A 486 -14.02 13.92 3.00
C ARG A 486 -13.13 15.15 3.21
N GLN A 487 -12.46 15.62 2.15
CA GLN A 487 -11.50 16.73 2.18
C GLN A 487 -10.28 16.50 3.08
N LEU A 488 -9.94 15.23 3.34
CA LEU A 488 -8.75 14.81 4.08
C LEU A 488 -7.50 14.96 3.22
N ASP A 489 -6.35 15.05 3.86
CA ASP A 489 -5.06 15.25 3.19
C ASP A 489 -4.51 13.96 2.57
N GLY A 490 -4.94 12.79 3.06
CA GLY A 490 -4.52 11.49 2.52
C GLY A 490 -4.88 10.30 3.40
N LEU A 491 -4.03 9.27 3.36
CA LEU A 491 -4.25 7.95 3.95
C LEU A 491 -2.99 7.45 4.67
N LEU A 492 -3.19 6.86 5.84
CA LEU A 492 -2.19 6.06 6.54
C LEU A 492 -2.52 4.57 6.45
N ARG A 493 -1.48 3.73 6.34
CA ARG A 493 -1.59 2.28 6.55
C ARG A 493 -0.42 1.80 7.40
N TRP A 494 -0.71 1.11 8.49
CA TRP A 494 0.29 0.75 9.51
C TRP A 494 1.39 -0.21 9.02
N SER A 495 1.23 -0.85 7.86
CA SER A 495 2.24 -1.77 7.35
C SER A 495 2.31 -1.86 5.83
N TRP A 496 3.53 -1.75 5.31
CA TRP A 496 3.85 -1.99 3.90
C TRP A 496 4.42 -3.38 3.64
N ASN A 497 5.36 -3.85 4.46
CA ASN A 497 6.16 -5.05 4.20
C ASN A 497 6.52 -5.85 5.47
N SER A 498 5.66 -5.82 6.50
CA SER A 498 5.84 -6.62 7.72
C SER A 498 5.48 -8.10 7.47
N TRP A 499 6.25 -8.78 6.60
CA TRP A 499 5.90 -10.12 6.11
C TRP A 499 5.90 -11.18 7.19
N THR A 500 5.13 -12.23 6.93
CA THR A 500 5.16 -13.50 7.65
C THR A 500 6.47 -14.27 7.38
N SER A 501 6.56 -15.52 7.85
CA SER A 501 7.68 -16.41 7.52
C SER A 501 7.83 -16.67 6.02
N ASP A 502 6.72 -16.77 5.31
CA ASP A 502 6.64 -16.96 3.86
C ASP A 502 5.27 -16.43 3.38
N PRO A 503 5.17 -15.20 2.85
CA PRO A 503 3.89 -14.62 2.47
C PRO A 503 3.25 -15.30 1.24
N PHE A 504 3.96 -16.20 0.54
CA PHE A 504 3.40 -16.94 -0.60
C PHE A 504 2.70 -18.23 -0.20
N GLU A 505 3.15 -18.88 0.88
CA GLU A 505 2.62 -20.18 1.34
C GLU A 505 1.97 -20.11 2.74
N GLN A 506 2.45 -19.19 3.59
CA GLN A 506 1.97 -18.92 4.95
C GLN A 506 1.64 -17.43 5.10
N PRO A 507 0.61 -16.92 4.39
CA PRO A 507 0.34 -15.49 4.24
C PRO A 507 -0.24 -14.80 5.49
N VAL A 508 -0.39 -15.54 6.60
CA VAL A 508 -0.96 -15.08 7.87
C VAL A 508 0.02 -15.31 9.01
N HIS A 509 0.34 -14.24 9.75
CA HIS A 509 1.02 -14.37 11.04
C HIS A 509 -0.01 -14.38 12.18
N ILE A 510 -0.72 -13.27 12.36
CA ILE A 510 -1.76 -13.12 13.39
C ILE A 510 -3.01 -12.42 12.84
N PHE A 511 -2.84 -11.37 12.03
CA PHE A 511 -3.93 -10.53 11.53
C PHE A 511 -4.59 -11.07 10.25
N THR A 512 -5.75 -10.52 9.92
CA THR A 512 -6.46 -10.76 8.65
C THR A 512 -5.47 -10.70 7.49
N GLN A 513 -5.51 -11.70 6.61
CA GLN A 513 -4.46 -11.92 5.61
C GLN A 513 -4.17 -10.68 4.76
N GLY A 514 -2.91 -10.24 4.74
CA GLY A 514 -2.48 -9.04 4.01
C GLY A 514 -2.73 -7.72 4.74
N ASP A 515 -3.15 -7.74 6.01
CA ASP A 515 -3.12 -6.53 6.83
C ASP A 515 -1.69 -6.07 7.14
N GLU A 516 -0.78 -7.03 7.26
CA GLU A 516 0.63 -6.81 7.62
C GLU A 516 1.51 -6.48 6.40
N TYR A 517 0.98 -6.50 5.17
CA TYR A 517 1.77 -6.20 3.96
C TYR A 517 0.91 -5.84 2.75
N LEU A 518 1.41 -4.88 1.96
CA LEU A 518 0.88 -4.47 0.67
C LEU A 518 1.73 -4.97 -0.51
N VAL A 519 2.99 -5.34 -0.27
CA VAL A 519 3.90 -5.89 -1.26
C VAL A 519 4.44 -7.24 -0.82
N TYR A 520 5.06 -7.98 -1.73
CA TYR A 520 5.69 -9.28 -1.49
C TYR A 520 7.23 -9.16 -1.63
N PRO A 521 8.01 -10.08 -1.05
CA PRO A 521 9.44 -10.16 -1.34
C PRO A 521 9.65 -10.68 -2.76
N GLY A 522 10.34 -9.90 -3.60
CA GLY A 522 10.85 -10.35 -4.91
C GLY A 522 12.37 -10.54 -4.87
N ASP A 523 12.94 -11.08 -5.95
CA ASP A 523 14.36 -11.47 -5.98
C ASP A 523 15.33 -10.28 -5.81
N ASP A 524 15.04 -9.14 -6.45
CA ASP A 524 15.90 -7.94 -6.46
C ASP A 524 15.25 -6.71 -5.79
N GLY A 525 14.08 -6.87 -5.19
CA GLY A 525 13.28 -5.76 -4.68
C GLY A 525 11.84 -6.15 -4.32
N PRO A 526 10.98 -5.17 -3.99
CA PRO A 526 9.58 -5.45 -3.69
C PRO A 526 8.85 -5.96 -4.95
N MET A 527 8.17 -7.09 -4.82
CA MET A 527 7.19 -7.56 -5.79
C MET A 527 5.84 -6.88 -5.48
N SER A 528 5.33 -6.10 -6.44
CA SER A 528 4.07 -5.37 -6.27
C SER A 528 2.86 -6.30 -6.08
N SER A 529 1.73 -5.74 -5.66
CA SER A 529 0.43 -6.42 -5.60
C SER A 529 -0.63 -5.65 -6.36
N ILE A 530 -1.75 -6.31 -6.68
CA ILE A 530 -2.94 -5.64 -7.24
C ILE A 530 -3.34 -4.45 -6.35
N ARG A 531 -3.37 -4.64 -5.02
CA ARG A 531 -3.74 -3.59 -4.06
C ARG A 531 -2.79 -2.40 -4.12
N TRP A 532 -1.50 -2.65 -4.28
CA TRP A 532 -0.47 -1.61 -4.33
C TRP A 532 -0.47 -0.80 -5.63
N GLU A 533 -0.86 -1.41 -6.76
CA GLU A 533 -1.10 -0.71 -8.02
C GLU A 533 -2.40 0.09 -7.99
N GLN A 534 -3.48 -0.51 -7.47
CA GLN A 534 -4.78 0.15 -7.36
C GLN A 534 -4.75 1.36 -6.41
N LEU A 535 -4.02 1.26 -5.29
CA LEU A 535 -3.78 2.41 -4.40
C LEU A 535 -3.04 3.54 -5.13
N LYS A 536 -2.02 3.23 -5.93
CA LYS A 536 -1.28 4.22 -6.72
C LYS A 536 -2.18 4.95 -7.72
N GLU A 537 -3.04 4.22 -8.44
CA GLU A 537 -3.99 4.84 -9.36
C GLU A 537 -5.02 5.71 -8.63
N GLY A 538 -5.47 5.30 -7.44
CA GLY A 538 -6.33 6.15 -6.61
C GLY A 538 -5.63 7.43 -6.16
N ILE A 539 -4.34 7.36 -5.80
CA ILE A 539 -3.55 8.54 -5.44
C ILE A 539 -3.44 9.49 -6.63
N GLU A 540 -3.20 8.96 -7.83
CA GLU A 540 -3.15 9.78 -9.06
C GLU A 540 -4.50 10.40 -9.40
N ASP A 541 -5.61 9.68 -9.15
CA ASP A 541 -6.95 10.24 -9.25
C ASP A 541 -7.17 11.39 -8.24
N PHE A 542 -6.64 11.28 -7.02
CA PHE A 542 -6.68 12.36 -6.01
C PHE A 542 -5.95 13.60 -6.49
N GLU A 543 -4.77 13.46 -7.10
CA GLU A 543 -4.02 14.59 -7.66
C GLU A 543 -4.81 15.31 -8.76
N LEU A 544 -5.50 14.57 -9.63
CA LEU A 544 -6.38 15.16 -10.65
C LEU A 544 -7.55 15.92 -10.04
N ILE A 545 -8.17 15.37 -8.99
CA ILE A 545 -9.24 16.05 -8.24
C ILE A 545 -8.71 17.35 -7.62
N ALA A 546 -7.51 17.33 -7.05
CA ALA A 546 -6.90 18.50 -6.45
C ALA A 546 -6.59 19.59 -7.49
N GLN A 547 -6.09 19.22 -8.68
CA GLN A 547 -5.92 20.16 -9.80
C GLN A 547 -7.26 20.73 -10.27
N ALA A 548 -8.32 19.92 -10.33
CA ALA A 548 -9.64 20.38 -10.74
C ALA A 548 -10.20 21.42 -9.76
N ARG A 549 -10.01 21.20 -8.45
CA ARG A 549 -10.37 22.16 -7.41
C ARG A 549 -9.63 23.48 -7.52
N GLU A 550 -8.34 23.45 -7.83
CA GLU A 550 -7.57 24.69 -8.04
C GLU A 550 -8.04 25.46 -9.25
N LYS A 551 -8.24 24.79 -10.38
CA LYS A 551 -8.80 25.42 -11.58
C LYS A 551 -10.15 26.08 -11.30
N LEU A 552 -11.01 25.43 -10.51
CA LEU A 552 -12.29 25.99 -10.09
C LEU A 552 -12.12 27.21 -9.17
N ALA A 553 -11.20 27.15 -8.21
CA ALA A 553 -10.89 28.28 -7.33
C ALA A 553 -10.36 29.49 -8.13
N ASP A 554 -9.45 29.28 -9.08
CA ASP A 554 -8.87 30.32 -9.94
C ASP A 554 -9.91 30.98 -10.86
N SER A 555 -10.95 30.24 -11.25
CA SER A 555 -12.09 30.76 -12.03
C SER A 555 -13.13 31.51 -11.17
N GLY A 556 -12.91 31.64 -9.86
CA GLY A 556 -13.85 32.29 -8.94
C GLY A 556 -15.04 31.43 -8.55
N SER A 557 -15.00 30.12 -8.82
CA SER A 557 -16.06 29.18 -8.44
C SER A 557 -15.94 28.84 -6.96
N GLY A 558 -17.02 29.06 -6.20
CA GLY A 558 -17.06 28.73 -4.77
C GLY A 558 -17.18 27.22 -4.53
N GLY A 559 -16.04 26.53 -4.43
CA GLY A 559 -15.95 25.09 -4.10
C GLY A 559 -16.12 24.15 -5.30
N ASP A 560 -16.29 22.85 -5.01
CA ASP A 560 -16.44 21.80 -6.04
C ASP A 560 -17.61 22.10 -6.99
N SER A 561 -17.41 21.93 -8.31
CA SER A 561 -18.50 22.02 -9.30
C SER A 561 -19.54 20.92 -9.09
N GLU A 562 -20.74 21.05 -9.67
CA GLU A 562 -21.75 19.97 -9.64
C GLU A 562 -21.19 18.67 -10.24
N ALA A 563 -20.44 18.78 -11.34
CA ALA A 563 -19.81 17.64 -12.00
C ALA A 563 -18.76 16.96 -11.10
N LEU A 564 -17.93 17.75 -10.41
CA LEU A 564 -16.93 17.21 -9.49
C LEU A 564 -17.58 16.54 -8.26
N ARG A 565 -18.62 17.15 -7.68
CA ARG A 565 -19.39 16.52 -6.58
C ARG A 565 -20.01 15.20 -7.02
N ALA A 566 -20.63 15.18 -8.20
CA ALA A 566 -21.22 13.96 -8.76
C ALA A 566 -20.16 12.87 -9.03
N ALA A 567 -18.96 13.26 -9.49
CA ALA A 567 -17.84 12.33 -9.67
C ALA A 567 -17.38 11.72 -8.33
N LEU A 568 -17.20 12.56 -7.30
CA LEU A 568 -16.82 12.10 -5.98
C LEU A 568 -17.89 11.16 -5.39
N ASP A 569 -19.17 11.54 -5.45
CA ASP A 569 -20.28 10.71 -4.97
C ASP A 569 -20.35 9.38 -5.76
N LEU A 570 -20.12 9.40 -7.07
CA LEU A 570 -20.10 8.19 -7.90
C LEU A 570 -18.93 7.26 -7.53
N ALA A 571 -17.73 7.80 -7.36
CA ALA A 571 -16.56 7.00 -6.99
C ALA A 571 -16.70 6.40 -5.58
N THR A 572 -17.31 7.13 -4.64
CA THR A 572 -17.43 6.68 -3.24
C THR A 572 -18.79 6.06 -2.89
N ARG A 573 -19.74 5.95 -3.83
CA ARG A 573 -20.97 5.20 -3.56
C ARG A 573 -20.66 3.72 -3.43
N ASN A 574 -21.36 3.07 -2.51
CA ASN A 574 -21.22 1.66 -2.19
C ASN A 574 -19.77 1.28 -1.83
N LEU A 575 -19.45 1.42 -0.55
CA LEU A 575 -18.10 1.19 -0.03
C LEU A 575 -17.73 -0.30 0.06
N ASP A 576 -18.72 -1.20 0.01
CA ASP A 576 -18.50 -2.64 -0.09
C ASP A 576 -18.14 -3.00 -1.54
N GLY A 577 -16.86 -3.24 -1.78
CA GLY A 577 -16.33 -3.53 -3.11
C GLY A 577 -16.91 -4.80 -3.75
N ARG A 578 -17.50 -5.71 -2.96
CA ARG A 578 -18.15 -6.92 -3.48
C ARG A 578 -19.42 -6.60 -4.28
N THR A 579 -20.02 -5.44 -4.01
CA THR A 579 -21.27 -5.01 -4.63
C THR A 579 -21.10 -3.74 -5.46
N LYS A 580 -19.89 -3.18 -5.52
CA LYS A 580 -19.57 -1.98 -6.27
C LYS A 580 -19.55 -2.25 -7.78
N ASP A 581 -20.17 -1.38 -8.56
CA ASP A 581 -19.92 -1.32 -10.00
C ASP A 581 -18.56 -0.66 -10.22
N VAL A 582 -17.56 -1.47 -10.56
CA VAL A 582 -16.18 -0.99 -10.77
C VAL A 582 -16.10 0.12 -11.83
N THR A 583 -17.02 0.13 -12.82
CA THR A 583 -17.06 1.19 -13.84
C THR A 583 -17.40 2.58 -13.29
N ASP A 584 -17.88 2.67 -12.04
CA ASP A 584 -18.14 3.94 -11.37
C ASP A 584 -16.88 4.79 -11.21
N ILE A 585 -15.75 4.18 -10.84
CA ILE A 585 -14.50 4.91 -10.67
C ILE A 585 -13.99 5.43 -12.02
N GLU A 586 -14.03 4.59 -13.06
CA GLU A 586 -13.66 5.01 -14.42
C GLU A 586 -14.53 6.17 -14.95
N LYS A 587 -15.85 6.12 -14.71
CA LYS A 587 -16.78 7.21 -15.09
C LYS A 587 -16.52 8.49 -14.29
N ALA A 588 -16.27 8.37 -12.99
CA ALA A 588 -15.95 9.49 -12.12
C ALA A 588 -14.63 10.15 -12.54
N ARG A 589 -13.58 9.36 -12.74
CA ARG A 589 -12.29 9.82 -13.26
C ARG A 589 -12.43 10.55 -14.59
N ALA A 590 -13.17 9.98 -15.53
CA ALA A 590 -13.41 10.62 -16.83
C ALA A 590 -14.13 11.97 -16.69
N ALA A 591 -14.99 12.14 -15.67
CA ALA A 591 -15.61 13.43 -15.38
C ALA A 591 -14.61 14.46 -14.84
N VAL A 592 -13.70 14.05 -13.95
CA VAL A 592 -12.61 14.90 -13.45
C VAL A 592 -11.69 15.36 -14.59
N ILE A 593 -11.29 14.44 -15.48
CA ILE A 593 -10.47 14.79 -16.65
C ILE A 593 -11.21 15.78 -17.57
N ARG A 594 -12.51 15.58 -17.80
CA ARG A 594 -13.31 16.53 -18.59
C ARG A 594 -13.30 17.92 -17.97
N GLU A 595 -13.53 18.06 -16.66
CA GLU A 595 -13.45 19.33 -15.92
C GLU A 595 -12.07 20.01 -16.10
N LEU A 596 -10.99 19.23 -16.10
CA LEU A 596 -9.64 19.76 -16.33
C LEU A 596 -9.41 20.23 -17.77
N THR A 597 -10.03 19.58 -18.74
CA THR A 597 -9.83 19.89 -20.19
C THR A 597 -10.85 20.84 -20.81
N SER A 598 -11.98 21.10 -20.14
CA SER A 598 -13.01 22.06 -20.58
C SER A 598 -12.62 23.49 -20.28
#